data_AF-A0A5B7VAR9-F1
#
_entry.id   AF-A0A5B7VAR9-F1
#
_cell.length_a   1.000
_cell.length_b   1.000
_cell.length_c   1.000
_cell.angle_alpha   90.00
_cell.angle_beta   90.00
_cell.angle_gamma   90.00
#
_symmetry.space_group_name_H-M   'P 1'
#
loop_
_entity.id
_entity.type
_entity.pdbx_description
1 polymer ?
#
loop_
_entity_poly.entity_id
_entity_poly.type
_entity_poly.pdbx_seq_one_letter_code
_entity_poly.pdbx_strand_id
1 'polypeptide(L)'
;MVWGRVDRVGARRMLIKAVRRHLCEVLSVCGPDADAEGVLRERLKRRLAEQGHIQITDPVGWLMSRALPRRSVCLESRCDDGRRMDSRADCQACNLHILDRRTLRARAAQLASVPVHGDGDVPKAVRDSELRALWLREAKATAARHARTIRMRETTAAAAAEHDAKLQGRFTVSKAQPCVDCGHPQSAGLCGRCRDGRQLLAFKDEAVDIAVATWGRSSKEQAQQFAEQTRGDLQQAVEQVLRDLRHAGTNESEALDLAERLAIQSQLHAVREKALHCLATGDTAGREAERVFAAEMRCRHNHGSWEAAKEAAWEASETARWKTAHHLLEQHLHEVRATRARALELEAEADPYEVQADRVRAVMNWSLPTRHPKPGLRPKLLCDS
;
A
#
# COMPACT_ATOMS: atom_id res chain seq x y z
N MET A 1 -19.44 -27.42 16.17
CA MET A 1 -18.55 -26.51 15.40
C MET A 1 -17.10 -26.84 15.73
N VAL A 2 -16.25 -27.18 14.74
CA VAL A 2 -14.87 -27.71 14.95
C VAL A 2 -13.94 -26.71 15.67
N TRP A 3 -14.14 -25.40 15.46
CA TRP A 3 -13.34 -24.33 16.05
C TRP A 3 -13.48 -24.22 17.57
N GLY A 4 -14.67 -24.49 18.11
CA GLY A 4 -14.94 -24.45 19.55
C GLY A 4 -14.30 -25.58 20.36
N ARG A 5 -13.64 -26.55 19.69
CA ARG A 5 -12.91 -27.65 20.33
C ARG A 5 -11.39 -27.42 20.37
N VAL A 6 -10.92 -26.26 19.90
CA VAL A 6 -9.49 -25.89 19.92
C VAL A 6 -9.25 -24.97 21.12
N ASP A 7 -8.90 -25.55 22.27
CA ASP A 7 -8.79 -24.78 23.53
C ASP A 7 -7.40 -24.18 23.75
N ARG A 8 -6.36 -24.74 23.11
CA ARG A 8 -4.98 -24.28 23.30
C ARG A 8 -4.67 -23.03 22.46
N VAL A 9 -4.24 -21.95 23.11
CA VAL A 9 -3.85 -20.68 22.47
C VAL A 9 -2.78 -20.88 21.39
N GLY A 10 -1.79 -21.74 21.64
CA GLY A 10 -0.74 -22.07 20.65
C GLY A 10 -1.28 -22.73 19.39
N ALA A 11 -2.25 -23.64 19.53
CA ALA A 11 -2.90 -24.30 18.40
C ALA A 11 -3.74 -23.31 17.57
N ARG A 12 -4.45 -22.39 18.22
CA ARG A 12 -5.17 -21.31 17.54
C ARG A 12 -4.22 -20.42 16.74
N ARG A 13 -3.09 -20.00 17.33
CA ARG A 13 -2.09 -19.18 16.63
C ARG A 13 -1.50 -19.89 15.41
N MET A 14 -1.23 -21.19 15.53
CA MET A 14 -0.76 -22.01 14.41
C MET A 14 -1.79 -22.09 13.28
N LEU A 15 -3.06 -22.35 13.61
CA LEU A 15 -4.15 -22.41 12.63
C LEU A 15 -4.37 -21.06 11.94
N ILE A 16 -4.34 -19.94 12.67
CA ILE A 16 -4.44 -18.59 12.09
C ILE A 16 -3.31 -18.36 11.07
N LYS A 17 -2.07 -18.74 11.41
CA LYS A 17 -0.93 -18.63 10.50
C LYS A 17 -1.13 -19.49 9.24
N ALA A 18 -1.62 -20.71 9.41
CA ALA A 18 -1.89 -21.60 8.28
C ALA A 18 -3.01 -21.08 7.37
N VAL A 19 -4.10 -20.57 7.95
CA VAL A 19 -5.21 -19.95 7.19
C VAL A 19 -4.71 -18.73 6.41
N ARG A 20 -3.98 -17.81 7.06
CA ARG A 20 -3.40 -16.64 6.39
C ARG A 20 -2.51 -17.02 5.22
N ARG A 21 -1.64 -18.03 5.41
CA ARG A 21 -0.81 -18.56 4.32
C ARG A 21 -1.66 -19.03 3.13
N HIS A 22 -2.70 -19.81 3.38
CA HIS A 22 -3.56 -20.31 2.30
C HIS A 22 -4.41 -19.21 1.64
N LEU A 23 -4.80 -18.16 2.37
CA LEU A 23 -5.42 -16.97 1.78
C LEU A 23 -4.45 -16.27 0.82
N CYS A 24 -3.21 -16.04 1.25
CA CYS A 24 -2.17 -15.45 0.41
C CYS A 24 -1.88 -16.32 -0.82
N GLU A 25 -1.87 -17.65 -0.70
CA GLU A 25 -1.72 -18.57 -1.84
C GLU A 25 -2.84 -18.40 -2.86
N VAL A 26 -4.09 -18.26 -2.42
CA VAL A 26 -5.22 -18.02 -3.34
C VAL A 26 -5.07 -16.67 -4.05
N LEU A 27 -4.76 -15.60 -3.32
CA LEU A 27 -4.55 -14.28 -3.90
C LEU A 27 -3.37 -14.24 -4.88
N SER A 28 -2.29 -14.96 -4.58
CA SER A 28 -1.11 -15.03 -5.46
C SER A 28 -1.42 -15.71 -6.79
N VAL A 29 -2.39 -16.63 -6.82
CA VAL A 29 -2.76 -17.41 -8.01
C VAL A 29 -3.90 -16.78 -8.80
N CYS A 30 -4.86 -16.15 -8.09
CA CYS A 30 -6.08 -15.60 -8.68
C CYS A 30 -6.06 -14.07 -8.84
N GLY A 31 -5.08 -13.39 -8.25
CA GLY A 31 -5.00 -11.93 -8.22
C GLY A 31 -5.53 -11.32 -6.92
N PRO A 32 -5.28 -10.01 -6.70
CA PRO A 32 -5.62 -9.31 -5.46
C PRO A 32 -7.14 -9.17 -5.23
N ASP A 33 -7.94 -9.12 -6.30
CA ASP A 33 -9.40 -8.95 -6.22
C ASP A 33 -10.17 -10.26 -6.01
N ALA A 34 -9.47 -11.38 -5.86
CA ALA A 34 -10.09 -12.68 -5.69
C ALA A 34 -10.68 -12.85 -4.28
N ASP A 35 -11.89 -13.38 -4.17
CA ASP A 35 -12.51 -13.73 -2.88
C ASP A 35 -11.87 -15.00 -2.28
N ALA A 36 -10.68 -14.82 -1.72
CA ALA A 36 -9.87 -15.88 -1.12
C ALA A 36 -10.55 -16.54 0.09
N GLU A 37 -11.30 -15.75 0.88
CA GLU A 37 -12.05 -16.27 2.02
C GLU A 37 -13.19 -17.17 1.59
N GLY A 38 -13.95 -16.77 0.57
CA GLY A 38 -15.00 -17.58 -0.03
C GLY A 38 -14.44 -18.88 -0.62
N VAL A 39 -13.28 -18.83 -1.29
CA VAL A 39 -12.60 -20.03 -1.80
C VAL A 39 -12.26 -21.01 -0.68
N LEU A 40 -11.63 -20.55 0.41
CA LEU A 40 -11.31 -21.43 1.54
C LEU A 40 -12.55 -21.96 2.25
N ARG A 41 -13.59 -21.13 2.39
CA ARG A 41 -14.87 -21.55 2.99
C ARG A 41 -15.52 -22.68 2.21
N GLU A 42 -15.60 -22.55 0.89
CA GLU A 42 -16.16 -23.59 0.02
C GLU A 42 -15.29 -24.85 0.01
N ARG A 43 -13.95 -24.71 0.07
CA ARG A 43 -13.04 -25.85 0.26
C ARG A 43 -13.39 -26.59 1.54
N LEU A 44 -13.47 -25.89 2.67
CA LEU A 44 -13.78 -26.52 3.97
C LEU A 44 -15.16 -27.20 3.96
N LYS A 45 -16.18 -26.58 3.34
CA LYS A 45 -17.50 -27.20 3.17
C LYS A 45 -17.42 -28.51 2.36
N ARG A 46 -16.73 -28.50 1.22
CA ARG A 46 -16.55 -29.72 0.40
C ARG A 46 -15.85 -30.81 1.18
N ARG A 47 -14.77 -30.48 1.91
CA ARG A 47 -14.02 -31.44 2.73
C ARG A 47 -14.82 -32.00 3.89
N LEU A 48 -15.70 -31.18 4.47
CA LEU A 48 -16.62 -31.62 5.50
C LEU A 48 -17.69 -32.56 4.91
N ALA A 49 -18.22 -32.25 3.73
CA ALA A 49 -19.16 -33.12 3.03
C ALA A 49 -18.53 -34.47 2.64
N GLU A 50 -17.27 -34.46 2.16
CA GLU A 50 -16.49 -35.67 1.85
C GLU A 50 -16.24 -36.55 3.09
N GLN A 51 -16.12 -35.95 4.28
CA GLN A 51 -15.92 -36.67 5.54
C GLN A 51 -17.18 -37.43 5.98
N GLY A 52 -18.37 -37.00 5.55
CA GLY A 52 -19.65 -37.57 5.94
C GLY A 52 -19.88 -37.49 7.46
N HIS A 53 -20.39 -38.58 8.05
CA HIS A 53 -20.74 -38.65 9.47
C HIS A 53 -19.57 -39.05 10.39
N ILE A 54 -18.35 -39.23 9.86
CA ILE A 54 -17.19 -39.65 10.66
C ILE A 54 -16.74 -38.49 11.55
N GLN A 55 -16.77 -38.71 12.87
CA GLN A 55 -16.41 -37.70 13.86
C GLN A 55 -14.94 -37.27 13.74
N ILE A 56 -14.71 -35.95 13.74
CA ILE A 56 -13.38 -35.36 13.78
C ILE A 56 -12.88 -35.38 15.23
N THR A 57 -11.92 -36.26 15.52
CA THR A 57 -11.32 -36.46 16.84
C THR A 57 -10.19 -35.45 17.13
N ASP A 58 -9.39 -35.11 16.11
CA ASP A 58 -8.38 -34.04 16.17
C ASP A 58 -8.72 -32.91 15.17
N PRO A 59 -9.38 -31.84 15.64
CA PRO A 59 -9.67 -30.64 14.85
C PRO A 59 -8.45 -30.00 14.19
N VAL A 60 -7.32 -29.94 14.91
CA VAL A 60 -6.12 -29.22 14.47
C VAL A 60 -5.42 -30.03 13.39
N GLY A 61 -5.19 -31.32 13.65
CA GLY A 61 -4.63 -32.24 12.67
C GLY A 61 -5.48 -32.35 11.41
N TRP A 62 -6.82 -32.42 11.55
CA TRP A 62 -7.72 -32.46 10.40
C TRP A 62 -7.64 -31.19 9.54
N LEU A 63 -7.63 -30.00 10.16
CA LEU A 63 -7.48 -28.75 9.43
C LEU A 63 -6.13 -28.67 8.70
N MET A 64 -5.04 -29.00 9.39
CA MET A 64 -3.68 -28.84 8.88
C MET A 64 -3.31 -29.86 7.80
N SER A 65 -3.79 -31.10 7.90
CA SER A 65 -3.40 -32.19 6.98
C SER A 65 -4.40 -32.39 5.84
N ARG A 66 -5.69 -32.12 6.07
CA ARG A 66 -6.76 -32.61 5.20
C ARG A 66 -7.67 -31.53 4.66
N ALA A 67 -7.96 -30.50 5.44
CA ALA A 67 -8.98 -29.51 5.10
C ALA A 67 -8.42 -28.24 4.43
N LEU A 68 -7.33 -27.69 4.95
CA LEU A 68 -6.71 -26.47 4.44
C LEU A 68 -5.82 -26.72 3.20
N PRO A 69 -4.96 -27.75 3.17
CA PRO A 69 -4.11 -27.99 2.01
C PRO A 69 -4.92 -28.21 0.74
N ARG A 70 -4.51 -27.52 -0.33
CA ARG A 70 -5.06 -27.75 -1.67
C ARG A 70 -4.57 -29.09 -2.20
N ARG A 71 -5.48 -29.95 -2.68
CA ARG A 71 -5.10 -31.19 -3.39
C ARG A 71 -5.05 -30.92 -4.89
N SER A 72 -3.91 -30.44 -5.37
CA SER A 72 -3.73 -30.17 -6.81
C SER A 72 -3.41 -31.46 -7.56
N VAL A 73 -4.43 -32.26 -7.87
CA VAL A 73 -4.29 -33.35 -8.86
C VAL A 73 -4.37 -32.79 -10.29
N CYS A 74 -5.06 -31.66 -10.46
CA CYS A 74 -5.15 -30.95 -11.72
C CYS A 74 -3.91 -30.08 -12.00
N LEU A 75 -3.52 -30.01 -13.27
CA LEU A 75 -2.39 -29.21 -13.76
C LEU A 75 -2.72 -27.72 -13.87
N GLU A 76 -4.01 -27.37 -13.84
CA GLU A 76 -4.47 -25.98 -13.83
C GLU A 76 -4.12 -25.32 -12.48
N SER A 77 -3.30 -24.28 -12.52
CA SER A 77 -2.79 -23.59 -11.33
C SER A 77 -3.91 -22.95 -10.52
N ARG A 78 -5.06 -22.64 -11.14
CA ARG A 78 -6.25 -22.10 -10.46
C ARG A 78 -7.26 -23.14 -9.98
N CYS A 79 -6.99 -24.44 -10.17
CA CYS A 79 -7.93 -25.52 -9.82
C CYS A 79 -7.79 -26.00 -8.37
N ASP A 80 -8.86 -25.87 -7.58
CA ASP A 80 -9.00 -26.41 -6.25
C ASP A 80 -10.07 -27.51 -6.24
N ASP A 81 -9.62 -28.77 -6.29
CA ASP A 81 -10.49 -29.97 -6.28
C ASP A 81 -11.57 -29.99 -7.37
N GLY A 82 -11.19 -29.70 -8.61
CA GLY A 82 -12.14 -29.72 -9.72
C GLY A 82 -13.01 -28.47 -9.82
N ARG A 83 -12.76 -27.43 -9.00
CA ARG A 83 -13.35 -26.10 -9.17
C ARG A 83 -12.29 -25.03 -9.37
N ARG A 84 -12.60 -24.00 -10.13
CA ARG A 84 -11.71 -22.85 -10.31
C ARG A 84 -11.83 -21.89 -9.13
N MET A 85 -10.70 -21.44 -8.59
CA MET A 85 -10.67 -20.50 -7.47
C MET A 85 -11.09 -19.07 -7.87
N ASP A 86 -10.86 -18.67 -9.14
CA ASP A 86 -11.24 -17.34 -9.64
C ASP A 86 -12.73 -17.24 -9.97
N SER A 87 -13.29 -18.23 -10.66
CA SER A 87 -14.68 -18.19 -11.13
C SER A 87 -15.66 -19.06 -10.35
N ARG A 88 -15.19 -19.92 -9.44
CA ARG A 88 -15.98 -20.93 -8.68
C ARG A 88 -16.71 -21.98 -9.51
N ALA A 89 -16.65 -21.87 -10.83
CA ALA A 89 -17.15 -22.85 -11.78
C ALA A 89 -16.31 -24.14 -11.76
N ASP A 90 -16.86 -25.18 -12.36
CA ASP A 90 -16.13 -26.44 -12.54
C ASP A 90 -14.88 -26.21 -13.40
N CYS A 91 -13.80 -26.87 -13.01
CA CYS A 91 -12.53 -26.79 -13.71
C CYS A 91 -12.63 -27.56 -15.03
N GLN A 92 -12.60 -26.82 -16.15
CA GLN A 92 -12.60 -27.43 -17.48
C GLN A 92 -11.47 -28.44 -17.67
N ALA A 93 -10.26 -28.17 -17.17
CA ALA A 93 -9.15 -29.13 -17.24
C ALA A 93 -9.43 -30.44 -16.48
N CYS A 94 -10.11 -30.37 -15.32
CA CYS A 94 -10.57 -31.58 -14.62
C CYS A 94 -11.64 -32.32 -15.39
N ASN A 95 -12.62 -31.59 -15.96
CA ASN A 95 -13.69 -32.19 -16.75
C ASN A 95 -13.14 -32.88 -18.01
N LEU A 96 -12.22 -32.23 -18.73
CA LEU A 96 -11.51 -32.83 -19.86
C LEU A 96 -10.76 -34.09 -19.43
N HIS A 97 -10.04 -34.06 -18.32
CA HIS A 97 -9.35 -35.25 -17.80
C HIS A 97 -10.32 -36.39 -17.42
N ILE A 98 -11.50 -36.07 -16.87
CA ILE A 98 -12.54 -37.07 -16.59
C ILE A 98 -13.08 -37.67 -17.90
N LEU A 99 -13.34 -36.82 -18.90
CA LEU A 99 -13.81 -37.24 -20.22
C LEU A 99 -12.76 -38.12 -20.92
N ASP A 100 -11.49 -37.71 -20.93
CA ASP A 100 -10.37 -38.49 -21.47
C ASP A 100 -10.29 -39.88 -20.83
N ARG A 101 -10.41 -39.96 -19.49
CA ARG A 101 -10.44 -41.25 -18.78
C ARG A 101 -11.68 -42.08 -19.07
N ARG A 102 -12.83 -41.46 -19.34
CA ARG A 102 -14.04 -42.17 -19.76
C ARG A 102 -13.85 -42.73 -21.18
N THR A 103 -13.35 -41.92 -22.11
CA THR A 103 -13.03 -42.31 -23.49
C THR A 103 -12.01 -43.43 -23.53
N LEU A 104 -10.95 -43.34 -22.72
CA LEU A 104 -9.92 -44.38 -22.59
C LEU A 104 -10.50 -45.71 -22.10
N ARG A 105 -11.35 -45.66 -21.06
CA ARG A 105 -12.03 -46.86 -20.54
C ARG A 105 -13.02 -47.44 -21.54
N ALA A 106 -13.78 -46.60 -22.24
CA ALA A 106 -14.71 -47.03 -23.28
C ALA A 106 -13.96 -47.74 -24.42
N ARG A 107 -12.83 -47.17 -24.87
CA ARG A 107 -11.96 -47.79 -25.88
C ARG A 107 -11.37 -49.11 -25.39
N ALA A 108 -10.92 -49.18 -24.13
CA ALA A 108 -10.41 -50.41 -23.54
C ALA A 108 -11.51 -51.48 -23.43
N ALA A 109 -12.74 -51.10 -23.06
CA ALA A 109 -13.88 -52.01 -23.00
C ALA A 109 -14.27 -52.51 -24.40
N GLN A 110 -14.28 -51.65 -25.41
CA GLN A 110 -14.54 -52.02 -26.80
C GLN A 110 -13.50 -53.01 -27.34
N LEU A 111 -12.22 -52.80 -27.04
CA LEU A 111 -11.15 -53.75 -27.39
C LEU A 111 -11.33 -55.08 -26.65
N ALA A 112 -11.76 -55.05 -25.38
CA ALA A 112 -11.98 -56.25 -24.58
C ALA A 112 -13.21 -57.06 -25.04
N SER A 113 -14.24 -56.43 -25.61
CA SER A 113 -15.47 -57.08 -26.06
C SER A 113 -15.38 -57.80 -27.42
N VAL A 114 -14.25 -57.67 -28.14
CA VAL A 114 -14.04 -58.38 -29.41
C VAL A 114 -13.97 -59.90 -29.15
N PRO A 115 -14.79 -60.73 -29.84
CA PRO A 115 -14.79 -62.18 -29.70
C PRO A 115 -13.47 -62.80 -30.16
N VAL A 116 -13.13 -63.96 -29.59
CA VAL A 116 -11.77 -64.55 -29.62
C VAL A 116 -11.75 -65.99 -30.15
N HIS A 117 -12.90 -66.53 -30.56
CA HIS A 117 -13.06 -67.90 -31.06
C HIS A 117 -14.00 -67.97 -32.28
N GLY A 118 -13.43 -68.03 -33.48
CA GLY A 118 -14.12 -68.20 -34.77
C GLY A 118 -13.22 -67.87 -35.96
N ASP A 119 -13.57 -68.32 -37.17
CA ASP A 119 -12.78 -68.19 -38.43
C ASP A 119 -12.58 -66.74 -38.94
N GLY A 120 -12.90 -65.74 -38.12
CA GLY A 120 -12.65 -64.31 -38.35
C GLY A 120 -12.32 -63.53 -37.07
N ASP A 121 -11.97 -64.21 -35.98
CA ASP A 121 -11.76 -63.60 -34.66
C ASP A 121 -10.32 -63.14 -34.44
N VAL A 122 -10.17 -62.07 -33.64
CA VAL A 122 -8.85 -61.54 -33.26
C VAL A 122 -8.20 -62.48 -32.24
N PRO A 123 -6.98 -62.99 -32.49
CA PRO A 123 -6.29 -63.83 -31.51
C PRO A 123 -6.13 -63.11 -30.17
N LYS A 124 -6.38 -63.81 -29.06
CA LYS A 124 -6.27 -63.27 -27.69
C LYS A 124 -4.97 -62.47 -27.46
N ALA A 125 -3.85 -62.97 -27.99
CA ALA A 125 -2.54 -62.36 -27.86
C ALA A 125 -2.47 -60.96 -28.53
N VAL A 126 -3.14 -60.77 -29.67
CA VAL A 126 -3.21 -59.49 -30.39
C VAL A 126 -4.02 -58.49 -29.58
N ARG A 127 -5.22 -58.88 -29.11
CA ARG A 127 -6.08 -58.05 -28.26
C ARG A 127 -5.38 -57.62 -26.96
N ASP A 128 -4.73 -58.55 -26.27
CA ASP A 128 -4.01 -58.25 -25.03
C ASP A 128 -2.80 -57.33 -25.30
N SER A 129 -2.15 -57.46 -26.46
CA SER A 129 -1.07 -56.57 -26.89
C SER A 129 -1.56 -55.14 -27.13
N GLU A 130 -2.73 -54.98 -27.77
CA GLU A 130 -3.34 -53.68 -28.02
C GLU A 130 -3.80 -52.99 -26.73
N LEU A 131 -4.40 -53.74 -25.80
CA LEU A 131 -4.75 -53.22 -24.47
C LEU A 131 -3.51 -52.77 -23.69
N ARG A 132 -2.44 -53.58 -23.70
CA ARG A 132 -1.16 -53.19 -23.09
C ARG A 132 -0.58 -51.93 -23.74
N ALA A 133 -0.60 -51.84 -25.08
CA ALA A 133 -0.11 -50.68 -25.81
C ALA A 133 -0.90 -49.41 -25.48
N LEU A 134 -2.23 -49.50 -25.35
CA LEU A 134 -3.10 -48.39 -24.96
C LEU A 134 -2.76 -47.85 -23.58
N TRP A 135 -2.65 -48.72 -22.57
CA TRP A 135 -2.29 -48.33 -21.21
C TRP A 135 -0.86 -47.79 -21.10
N LEU A 136 0.08 -48.36 -21.85
CA LEU A 136 1.46 -47.89 -21.87
C LEU A 136 1.57 -46.47 -22.45
N ARG A 137 0.79 -46.13 -23.48
CA ARG A 137 0.74 -44.76 -24.04
C ARG A 137 0.22 -43.76 -23.01
N GLU A 138 -0.85 -44.10 -22.28
CA GLU A 138 -1.40 -43.22 -21.24
C GLU A 138 -0.42 -43.03 -20.07
N ALA A 139 0.23 -44.11 -19.65
CA ALA A 139 1.26 -44.06 -18.60
C ALA A 139 2.41 -43.12 -18.99
N LYS A 140 2.90 -43.21 -20.24
CA LYS A 140 3.93 -42.31 -20.78
C LYS A 140 3.45 -40.85 -20.82
N ALA A 141 2.24 -40.59 -21.29
CA ALA A 141 1.68 -39.24 -21.35
C ALA A 141 1.53 -38.62 -19.95
N THR A 142 1.07 -39.41 -18.98
CA THR A 142 0.94 -39.00 -17.57
C THR A 142 2.30 -38.71 -16.95
N ALA A 143 3.29 -39.59 -17.14
CA ALA A 143 4.66 -39.36 -16.66
C ALA A 143 5.27 -38.08 -17.25
N ALA A 144 5.09 -37.83 -18.55
CA ALA A 144 5.57 -36.62 -19.21
C ALA A 144 4.90 -35.34 -18.67
N ARG A 145 3.60 -35.39 -18.37
CA ARG A 145 2.88 -34.27 -17.73
C ARG A 145 3.43 -33.98 -16.34
N HIS A 146 3.61 -35.01 -15.51
CA HIS A 146 4.18 -34.86 -14.16
C HIS A 146 5.59 -34.28 -14.19
N ALA A 147 6.46 -34.78 -15.08
CA ALA A 147 7.82 -34.27 -15.23
C ALA A 147 7.85 -32.78 -15.60
N ARG A 148 6.96 -32.32 -16.51
CA ARG A 148 6.84 -30.89 -16.85
C ARG A 148 6.43 -30.03 -15.66
N THR A 149 5.48 -30.50 -14.84
CA THR A 149 5.03 -29.78 -13.65
C THR A 149 6.11 -29.66 -12.59
N ILE A 150 6.86 -30.74 -12.36
CA ILE A 150 7.99 -30.72 -11.42
C ILE A 150 9.02 -29.67 -11.88
N ARG A 151 9.42 -29.71 -13.16
CA ARG A 151 10.34 -28.72 -13.74
C ARG A 151 9.83 -27.29 -13.59
N MET A 152 8.56 -27.04 -13.88
CA MET A 152 7.97 -25.70 -13.73
C MET A 152 7.99 -25.22 -12.27
N ARG A 153 7.73 -26.11 -11.30
CA ARG A 153 7.81 -25.78 -9.87
C ARG A 153 9.24 -25.48 -9.45
N GLU A 154 10.20 -26.27 -9.92
CA GLU A 154 11.62 -26.06 -9.66
C GLU A 154 12.11 -24.72 -10.24
N THR A 155 11.72 -24.37 -11.47
CA THR A 155 12.09 -23.09 -12.08
C THR A 155 11.50 -21.90 -11.33
N THR A 156 10.23 -21.98 -10.93
CA THR A 156 9.58 -20.89 -10.16
C THR A 156 10.21 -20.76 -8.77
N ALA A 157 10.50 -21.88 -8.10
CA ALA A 157 11.15 -21.88 -6.80
C ALA A 157 12.58 -21.31 -6.89
N ALA A 158 13.33 -21.64 -7.93
CA ALA A 158 14.67 -21.10 -8.17
C ALA A 158 14.63 -19.58 -8.41
N ALA A 159 13.70 -19.10 -9.23
CA ALA A 159 13.54 -17.66 -9.48
C ALA A 159 13.16 -16.88 -8.20
N ALA A 160 12.27 -17.45 -7.37
CA ALA A 160 11.92 -16.86 -6.08
C ALA A 160 13.12 -16.82 -5.12
N ALA A 161 13.88 -17.92 -5.03
CA ALA A 161 15.08 -17.99 -4.20
C ALA A 161 16.16 -16.99 -4.64
N GLU A 162 16.36 -16.81 -5.96
CA GLU A 162 17.30 -15.82 -6.49
C GLU A 162 16.86 -14.39 -6.15
N HIS A 163 15.56 -14.09 -6.28
CA HIS A 163 15.02 -12.79 -5.91
C HIS A 163 15.19 -12.51 -4.41
N ASP A 164 14.88 -13.48 -3.55
CA ASP A 164 15.05 -13.35 -2.11
C ASP A 164 16.53 -13.17 -1.72
N ALA A 165 17.45 -13.89 -2.37
CA ALA A 165 18.88 -13.73 -2.17
C ALA A 165 19.36 -12.31 -2.57
N LYS A 166 18.85 -11.77 -3.69
CA LYS A 166 19.13 -10.37 -4.10
C LYS A 166 18.63 -9.37 -3.06
N LEU A 167 17.42 -9.55 -2.53
CA LEU A 167 16.87 -8.67 -1.49
C LEU A 167 17.69 -8.74 -0.20
N GLN A 168 18.09 -9.94 0.24
CA GLN A 168 18.95 -10.12 1.40
C GLN A 168 20.33 -9.49 1.19
N GLY A 169 20.91 -9.60 -0.01
CA GLY A 169 22.15 -8.92 -0.38
C GLY A 169 22.03 -7.40 -0.28
N ARG A 170 20.96 -6.80 -0.81
CA ARG A 170 20.72 -5.35 -0.69
C ARG A 170 20.53 -4.92 0.77
N PHE A 171 19.79 -5.72 1.55
CA PHE A 171 19.53 -5.43 2.95
C PHE A 171 20.79 -5.50 3.82
N THR A 172 21.68 -6.45 3.56
CA THR A 172 22.97 -6.56 4.28
C THR A 172 23.92 -5.42 3.94
N VAL A 173 24.04 -5.05 2.66
CA VAL A 173 24.82 -3.89 2.22
C VAL A 173 24.28 -2.61 2.86
N SER A 174 22.96 -2.42 2.81
CA SER A 174 22.32 -1.27 3.45
C SER A 174 22.63 -1.27 4.94
N LYS A 175 22.36 -2.37 5.66
CA LYS A 175 22.64 -2.48 7.10
C LYS A 175 24.06 -2.09 7.47
N ALA A 176 25.08 -2.43 6.68
CA ALA A 176 26.46 -2.07 6.97
C ALA A 176 26.76 -0.56 6.92
N GLN A 177 25.91 0.24 6.26
CA GLN A 177 26.13 1.68 6.13
C GLN A 177 25.98 2.39 7.48
N PRO A 178 26.91 3.30 7.84
CA PRO A 178 26.79 4.11 9.05
C PRO A 178 25.65 5.15 8.91
N CYS A 179 25.25 5.72 10.04
CA CYS A 179 24.31 6.83 10.08
C CYS A 179 24.94 8.07 9.44
N VAL A 180 24.24 8.71 8.50
CA VAL A 180 24.70 9.94 7.85
C VAL A 180 24.80 11.13 8.81
N ASP A 181 24.01 11.15 9.88
CA ASP A 181 23.96 12.29 10.81
C ASP A 181 24.97 12.17 11.96
N CYS A 182 25.12 10.98 12.54
CA CYS A 182 25.92 10.79 13.75
C CYS A 182 27.05 9.75 13.59
N GLY A 183 27.20 9.15 12.41
CA GLY A 183 28.24 8.16 12.13
C GLY A 183 28.05 6.79 12.80
N HIS A 184 26.94 6.57 13.54
CA HIS A 184 26.70 5.30 14.23
C HIS A 184 26.77 4.12 13.24
N PRO A 185 27.59 3.09 13.49
CA PRO A 185 27.77 2.00 12.56
C PRO A 185 26.47 1.20 12.38
N GLN A 186 26.43 0.42 11.30
CA GLN A 186 25.37 -0.55 11.02
C GLN A 186 23.93 0.00 11.06
N SER A 187 23.72 1.22 10.56
CA SER A 187 22.47 1.98 10.74
C SER A 187 21.61 2.09 9.48
N ALA A 188 21.94 1.37 8.40
CA ALA A 188 21.18 1.47 7.14
C ALA A 188 21.02 2.91 6.63
N GLY A 189 22.07 3.73 6.82
CA GLY A 189 22.09 5.14 6.45
C GLY A 189 21.53 6.10 7.50
N LEU A 190 20.61 5.69 8.39
CA LEU A 190 20.05 6.53 9.46
C LEU A 190 19.69 5.70 10.70
N CYS A 191 20.37 5.96 11.82
CA CYS A 191 20.08 5.30 13.09
C CYS A 191 18.71 5.71 13.64
N GLY A 192 18.15 4.91 14.56
CA GLY A 192 16.81 5.16 15.13
C GLY A 192 16.67 6.57 15.70
N ARG A 193 17.65 7.03 16.48
CA ARG A 193 17.64 8.36 17.10
C ARG A 193 17.64 9.50 16.09
N CYS A 194 18.51 9.44 15.06
CA CYS A 194 18.58 10.48 14.03
C CYS A 194 17.36 10.46 13.11
N ARG A 195 16.83 9.27 12.79
CA ARG A 195 15.56 9.11 12.07
C ARG A 195 14.42 9.78 12.83
N ASP A 196 14.32 9.48 14.12
CA ASP A 196 13.30 10.04 15.00
C ASP A 196 13.46 11.57 15.11
N GLY A 197 14.68 12.07 15.29
CA GLY A 197 14.97 13.51 15.31
C GLY A 197 14.55 14.21 14.01
N ARG A 198 14.91 13.65 12.84
CA ARG A 198 14.46 14.17 11.53
C ARG A 198 12.95 14.14 11.40
N GLN A 199 12.30 13.09 11.89
CA GLN A 199 10.84 12.97 11.84
C GLN A 199 10.15 14.01 12.74
N LEU A 200 10.68 14.29 13.93
CA LEU A 200 10.18 15.35 14.80
C LEU A 200 10.31 16.73 14.15
N LEU A 201 11.45 17.02 13.54
CA LEU A 201 11.64 18.26 12.77
C LEU A 201 10.64 18.34 11.61
N ALA A 202 10.44 17.27 10.86
CA ALA A 202 9.47 17.21 9.77
C ALA A 202 8.03 17.47 10.26
N PHE A 203 7.64 16.97 11.43
CA PHE A 203 6.32 17.27 12.01
C PHE A 203 6.18 18.74 12.42
N LYS A 204 7.24 19.34 13.00
CA LYS A 204 7.26 20.78 13.34
C LYS A 204 7.13 21.62 12.07
N ASP A 205 7.89 21.28 11.02
CA ASP A 205 7.83 21.96 9.72
C ASP A 205 6.47 21.77 9.03
N GLU A 206 5.86 20.59 9.10
CA GLU A 206 4.53 20.35 8.54
C GLU A 206 3.46 21.19 9.25
N ALA A 207 3.51 21.32 10.56
CA ALA A 207 2.58 22.15 11.31
C ALA A 207 2.71 23.63 10.93
N VAL A 208 3.93 24.12 10.77
CA VAL A 208 4.21 25.49 10.29
C VAL A 208 3.72 25.67 8.84
N ASP A 209 4.00 24.72 7.95
CA ASP A 209 3.55 24.76 6.56
C ASP A 209 2.01 24.84 6.49
N ILE A 210 1.29 24.06 7.32
CA ILE A 210 -0.17 24.10 7.41
C ILE A 210 -0.65 25.47 7.88
N ALA A 211 -0.05 26.02 8.93
CA ALA A 211 -0.47 27.32 9.44
C ALA A 211 -0.29 28.45 8.43
N VAL A 212 0.86 28.46 7.72
CA VAL A 212 1.13 29.43 6.66
C VAL A 212 0.20 29.22 5.47
N ALA A 213 -0.05 27.96 5.07
CA ALA A 213 -0.94 27.62 3.96
C ALA A 213 -2.41 28.00 4.22
N THR A 214 -2.84 28.08 5.48
CA THR A 214 -4.21 28.45 5.82
C THR A 214 -4.36 29.94 6.13
N TRP A 215 -3.51 30.50 7.00
CA TRP A 215 -3.70 31.85 7.54
C TRP A 215 -2.66 32.87 7.05
N GLY A 216 -1.52 32.42 6.53
CA GLY A 216 -0.41 33.28 6.11
C GLY A 216 -0.42 33.70 4.63
N ARG A 217 -1.54 33.55 3.90
CA ARG A 217 -1.56 33.72 2.44
C ARG A 217 -1.58 35.17 1.93
N SER A 218 -1.95 36.13 2.77
CA SER A 218 -2.21 37.51 2.30
C SER A 218 -0.93 38.32 2.07
N SER A 219 0.14 38.05 2.84
CA SER A 219 1.42 38.75 2.71
C SER A 219 2.57 37.93 3.30
N LYS A 220 3.81 38.32 2.98
CA LYS A 220 5.02 37.65 3.47
C LYS A 220 5.19 37.85 4.99
N GLU A 221 4.78 39.00 5.50
CA GLU A 221 4.80 39.35 6.93
C GLU A 221 3.80 38.49 7.71
N GLN A 222 2.58 38.29 7.17
CA GLN A 222 1.61 37.38 7.79
C GLN A 222 2.12 35.93 7.79
N ALA A 223 2.71 35.47 6.68
CA ALA A 223 3.32 34.15 6.62
C ALA A 223 4.40 33.97 7.70
N GLN A 224 5.28 34.96 7.88
CA GLN A 224 6.30 34.93 8.94
C GLN A 224 5.68 34.92 10.34
N GLN A 225 4.68 35.77 10.59
CA GLN A 225 3.97 35.83 11.87
C GLN A 225 3.34 34.48 12.24
N PHE A 226 2.58 33.86 11.33
CA PHE A 226 1.96 32.56 11.61
C PHE A 226 2.97 31.44 11.74
N ALA A 227 4.09 31.49 11.03
CA ALA A 227 5.17 30.54 11.19
C ALA A 227 5.81 30.65 12.59
N GLU A 228 6.10 31.86 13.05
CA GLU A 228 6.69 32.12 14.37
C GLU A 228 5.74 31.76 15.51
N GLN A 229 4.47 32.19 15.40
CA GLN A 229 3.41 31.82 16.34
C GLN A 229 3.30 30.30 16.47
N THR A 230 3.24 29.58 15.36
CA THR A 230 3.08 28.12 15.37
C THR A 230 4.29 27.42 15.99
N ARG A 231 5.52 27.90 15.72
CA ARG A 231 6.73 27.38 16.37
C ARG A 231 6.70 27.62 17.88
N GLY A 232 6.29 28.82 18.30
CA GLY A 232 6.12 29.16 19.72
C GLY A 232 5.09 28.27 20.42
N ASP A 233 3.92 28.08 19.81
CA ASP A 233 2.85 27.24 20.35
C ASP A 233 3.30 25.77 20.47
N LEU A 234 4.02 25.24 19.47
CA LEU A 234 4.60 23.89 19.50
C LEU A 234 5.62 23.74 20.64
N GLN A 235 6.53 24.70 20.76
CA GLN A 235 7.54 24.69 21.80
C GLN A 235 6.91 24.76 23.19
N GLN A 236 5.96 25.67 23.40
CA GLN A 236 5.25 25.83 24.66
C GLN A 236 4.48 24.56 25.03
N ALA A 237 3.83 23.89 24.07
CA ALA A 237 3.12 22.64 24.31
C ALA A 237 4.06 21.52 24.76
N VAL A 238 5.22 21.36 24.09
CA VAL A 238 6.24 20.38 24.48
C VAL A 238 6.77 20.68 25.88
N GLU A 239 7.13 21.94 26.15
CA GLU A 239 7.64 22.36 27.46
C GLU A 239 6.62 22.11 28.57
N GLN A 240 5.34 22.37 28.31
CA GLN A 240 4.27 22.09 29.27
C GLN A 240 4.18 20.60 29.60
N VAL A 241 4.10 19.73 28.58
CA VAL A 241 4.02 18.28 28.78
C VAL A 241 5.24 17.75 29.54
N LEU A 242 6.45 18.21 29.19
CA LEU A 242 7.66 17.78 29.87
C LEU A 242 7.74 18.30 31.31
N ARG A 243 7.24 19.51 31.60
CA ARG A 243 7.12 20.02 32.98
C ARG A 243 6.16 19.17 33.80
N ASP A 244 4.99 18.85 33.26
CA ASP A 244 3.97 18.06 33.95
C ASP A 244 4.47 16.64 34.29
N LEU A 245 5.20 16.00 33.37
CA LEU A 245 5.81 14.69 33.61
C LEU A 245 6.90 14.73 34.68
N ARG A 246 7.75 15.77 34.68
CA ARG A 246 8.76 15.95 35.73
C ARG A 246 8.12 16.20 37.09
N HIS A 247 7.05 16.99 37.14
CA HIS A 247 6.27 17.20 38.37
C HIS A 247 5.60 15.92 38.88
N ALA A 248 5.20 15.02 37.97
CA ALA A 248 4.71 13.69 38.29
C ALA A 248 5.83 12.68 38.68
N GLY A 249 7.10 13.11 38.73
CA GLY A 249 8.24 12.28 39.12
C GLY A 249 8.87 11.46 38.00
N THR A 250 8.45 11.65 36.75
CA THR A 250 9.02 10.93 35.59
C THR A 250 10.26 11.66 35.08
N ASN A 251 11.43 11.03 35.24
CA ASN A 251 12.72 11.56 34.79
C ASN A 251 13.47 10.65 33.80
N GLU A 252 12.85 9.53 33.39
CA GLU A 252 13.44 8.61 32.43
C GLU A 252 13.53 9.25 31.04
N SER A 253 14.74 9.25 30.45
CA SER A 253 14.99 9.90 29.14
C SER A 253 14.07 9.37 28.04
N GLU A 254 13.82 8.05 28.01
CA GLU A 254 12.96 7.43 26.99
C GLU A 254 11.50 7.89 27.10
N ALA A 255 11.00 8.05 28.34
CA ALA A 255 9.66 8.54 28.59
C ALA A 255 9.52 10.02 28.19
N LEU A 256 10.54 10.84 28.45
CA LEU A 256 10.56 12.25 28.04
C LEU A 256 10.66 12.41 26.51
N ASP A 257 11.48 11.61 25.83
CA ASP A 257 11.60 11.62 24.36
C ASP A 257 10.28 11.20 23.68
N LEU A 258 9.61 10.18 24.23
CA LEU A 258 8.29 9.76 23.75
C LEU A 258 7.25 10.85 23.98
N ALA A 259 7.27 11.51 25.13
CA ALA A 259 6.35 12.58 25.45
C ALA A 259 6.50 13.80 24.54
N GLU A 260 7.75 14.21 24.23
CA GLU A 260 8.00 15.27 23.24
C GLU A 260 7.38 14.90 21.89
N ARG A 261 7.59 13.66 21.42
CA ARG A 261 7.03 13.18 20.15
C ARG A 261 5.50 13.26 20.13
N LEU A 262 4.86 12.74 21.17
CA LEU A 262 3.40 12.74 21.26
C LEU A 262 2.83 14.15 21.36
N ALA A 263 3.51 15.06 22.08
CA ALA A 263 3.11 16.46 22.16
C ALA A 263 3.14 17.13 20.78
N ILE A 264 4.23 16.95 20.01
CA ILE A 264 4.36 17.50 18.65
C ILE A 264 3.30 16.91 17.71
N GLN A 265 3.07 15.59 17.74
CA GLN A 265 2.07 14.94 16.91
C GLN A 265 0.65 15.41 17.24
N SER A 266 0.32 15.56 18.52
CA SER A 266 -0.95 16.09 18.99
C SER A 266 -1.18 17.52 18.50
N GLN A 267 -0.16 18.38 18.62
CA GLN A 267 -0.25 19.76 18.12
C GLN A 267 -0.35 19.84 16.60
N LEU A 268 0.40 19.01 15.86
CA LEU A 268 0.25 18.91 14.40
C LEU A 268 -1.19 18.53 14.02
N HIS A 269 -1.78 17.56 14.74
CA HIS A 269 -3.17 17.17 14.52
C HIS A 269 -4.14 18.33 14.81
N ALA A 270 -3.97 19.02 15.93
CA ALA A 270 -4.80 20.17 16.31
C ALA A 270 -4.70 21.33 15.30
N VAL A 271 -3.50 21.64 14.79
CA VAL A 271 -3.30 22.65 13.75
C VAL A 271 -3.99 22.24 12.45
N ARG A 272 -3.85 20.97 12.03
CA ARG A 272 -4.51 20.44 10.84
C ARG A 272 -6.03 20.50 10.95
N GLU A 273 -6.59 20.11 12.09
CA GLU A 273 -8.03 20.14 12.34
C GLU A 273 -8.57 21.57 12.27
N LYS A 274 -7.92 22.52 12.96
CA LYS A 274 -8.27 23.95 12.90
C LYS A 274 -8.19 24.50 11.48
N ALA A 275 -7.16 24.12 10.72
CA ALA A 275 -6.98 24.54 9.34
C ALA A 275 -8.11 24.03 8.45
N LEU A 276 -8.47 22.75 8.55
CA LEU A 276 -9.56 22.16 7.79
C LEU A 276 -10.91 22.78 8.15
N HIS A 277 -11.18 23.02 9.43
CA HIS A 277 -12.39 23.74 9.85
C HIS A 277 -12.46 25.14 9.23
N CYS A 278 -11.37 25.90 9.29
CA CYS A 278 -11.31 27.24 8.71
C CYS A 278 -11.55 27.24 7.19
N LEU A 279 -11.02 26.24 6.46
CA LEU A 279 -11.23 26.10 5.02
C LEU A 279 -12.65 25.60 4.69
N ALA A 280 -13.22 24.74 5.52
CA ALA A 280 -14.59 24.22 5.36
C ALA A 280 -15.64 25.33 5.55
N THR A 281 -15.39 26.31 6.43
CA THR A 281 -16.27 27.47 6.62
C THR A 281 -16.05 28.59 5.60
N GLY A 282 -15.05 28.46 4.72
CA GLY A 282 -14.75 29.45 3.69
C GLY A 282 -15.69 29.38 2.48
N ASP A 283 -15.79 30.50 1.76
CA ASP A 283 -16.72 30.68 0.63
C ASP A 283 -16.60 29.62 -0.46
N THR A 284 -15.38 29.17 -0.77
CA THR A 284 -15.16 28.17 -1.83
C THR A 284 -15.77 26.82 -1.46
N ALA A 285 -15.56 26.35 -0.22
CA ALA A 285 -16.16 25.12 0.26
C ALA A 285 -17.68 25.27 0.45
N GLY A 286 -18.15 26.45 0.87
CA GLY A 286 -19.58 26.78 0.95
C GLY A 286 -20.28 26.68 -0.41
N ARG A 287 -19.74 27.32 -1.46
CA ARG A 287 -20.30 27.27 -2.82
C ARG A 287 -20.33 25.86 -3.40
N GLU A 288 -19.29 25.05 -3.14
CA GLU A 288 -19.28 23.68 -3.63
C GLU A 288 -20.32 22.82 -2.91
N ALA A 289 -20.46 22.98 -1.60
CA ALA A 289 -21.53 22.33 -0.83
C ALA A 289 -22.92 22.71 -1.35
N GLU A 290 -23.16 23.99 -1.63
CA GLU A 290 -24.42 24.48 -2.22
C GLU A 290 -24.70 23.87 -3.60
N ARG A 291 -23.67 23.76 -4.46
CA ARG A 291 -23.79 23.13 -5.78
C ARG A 291 -24.16 21.66 -5.68
N VAL A 292 -23.50 20.91 -4.80
CA VAL A 292 -23.78 19.49 -4.56
C VAL A 292 -25.17 19.31 -3.97
N PHE A 293 -25.55 20.12 -2.98
CA PHE A 293 -26.90 20.11 -2.42
C PHE A 293 -27.96 20.33 -3.51
N ALA A 294 -27.78 21.36 -4.34
CA ALA A 294 -28.70 21.66 -5.44
C ALA A 294 -28.74 20.55 -6.50
N ALA A 295 -27.61 19.87 -6.74
CA ALA A 295 -27.54 18.72 -7.66
C ALA A 295 -28.31 17.51 -7.14
N GLU A 296 -28.10 17.13 -5.89
CA GLU A 296 -28.84 16.03 -5.24
C GLU A 296 -30.34 16.33 -5.19
N MET A 297 -30.73 17.58 -4.90
CA MET A 297 -32.13 18.00 -4.92
C MET A 297 -32.78 17.92 -6.30
N ARG A 298 -32.02 18.07 -7.41
CA ARG A 298 -32.55 17.82 -8.77
C ARG A 298 -32.84 16.34 -9.02
N CYS A 299 -32.12 15.45 -8.34
CA CYS A 299 -32.29 14.01 -8.38
C CYS A 299 -33.29 13.49 -7.32
N ARG A 300 -34.09 14.37 -6.69
CA ARG A 300 -35.04 14.01 -5.62
C ARG A 300 -35.96 12.82 -5.94
N HIS A 301 -36.28 12.62 -7.22
CA HIS A 301 -37.16 11.55 -7.69
C HIS A 301 -36.58 10.15 -7.46
N ASN A 302 -35.28 10.04 -7.19
CA ASN A 302 -34.63 8.78 -6.83
C ASN A 302 -34.83 8.39 -5.36
N HIS A 303 -35.46 9.25 -4.55
CA HIS A 303 -35.69 9.01 -3.12
C HIS A 303 -37.18 8.76 -2.84
N GLY A 304 -37.46 7.96 -1.80
CA GLY A 304 -38.83 7.58 -1.44
C GLY A 304 -39.67 8.70 -0.83
N SER A 305 -39.05 9.79 -0.37
CA SER A 305 -39.73 10.96 0.20
C SER A 305 -38.92 12.23 0.00
N TRP A 306 -39.56 13.38 0.22
CA TRP A 306 -38.89 14.68 0.18
C TRP A 306 -37.88 14.84 1.32
N GLU A 307 -38.22 14.36 2.52
CA GLU A 307 -37.32 14.37 3.68
C GLU A 307 -36.07 13.52 3.43
N ALA A 308 -36.22 12.33 2.85
CA ALA A 308 -35.10 11.46 2.51
C ALA A 308 -34.18 12.08 1.45
N ALA A 309 -34.75 12.77 0.45
CA ALA A 309 -33.96 13.52 -0.54
C ALA A 309 -33.20 14.67 0.11
N LYS A 310 -33.82 15.40 1.04
CA LYS A 310 -33.20 16.53 1.74
C LYS A 310 -32.06 16.09 2.67
N GLU A 311 -32.24 15.00 3.42
CA GLU A 311 -31.20 14.43 4.28
C GLU A 311 -30.00 13.97 3.44
N ALA A 312 -30.25 13.21 2.37
CA ALA A 312 -29.19 12.77 1.45
C ALA A 312 -28.45 13.96 0.81
N ALA A 313 -29.18 15.01 0.40
CA ALA A 313 -28.57 16.22 -0.16
C ALA A 313 -27.70 16.96 0.87
N TRP A 314 -28.11 16.99 2.15
CA TRP A 314 -27.34 17.60 3.24
C TRP A 314 -26.08 16.79 3.57
N GLU A 315 -26.17 15.46 3.66
CA GLU A 315 -24.99 14.61 3.89
C GLU A 315 -23.98 14.72 2.75
N ALA A 316 -24.47 14.73 1.50
CA ALA A 316 -23.63 14.90 0.32
C ALA A 316 -22.96 16.28 0.29
N SER A 317 -23.67 17.34 0.67
CA SER A 317 -23.12 18.70 0.71
C SER A 317 -22.07 18.89 1.81
N GLU A 318 -22.29 18.35 3.01
CA GLU A 318 -21.29 18.37 4.08
C GLU A 318 -20.06 17.55 3.69
N THR A 319 -20.25 16.37 3.07
CA THR A 319 -19.14 15.57 2.54
C THR A 319 -18.34 16.35 1.49
N ALA A 320 -19.02 17.04 0.57
CA ALA A 320 -18.39 17.85 -0.46
C ALA A 320 -17.63 19.05 0.14
N ARG A 321 -18.18 19.69 1.18
CA ARG A 321 -17.52 20.78 1.91
C ARG A 321 -16.18 20.32 2.48
N TRP A 322 -16.16 19.21 3.20
CA TRP A 322 -14.93 18.69 3.82
C TRP A 322 -13.92 18.20 2.77
N LYS A 323 -14.37 17.53 1.70
CA LYS A 323 -13.48 17.17 0.58
C LYS A 323 -12.85 18.39 -0.07
N THR A 324 -13.62 19.45 -0.25
CA THR A 324 -13.13 20.72 -0.81
C THR A 324 -12.10 21.36 0.13
N ALA A 325 -12.37 21.37 1.44
CA ALA A 325 -11.41 21.89 2.43
C ALA A 325 -10.08 21.13 2.41
N HIS A 326 -10.12 19.79 2.32
CA HIS A 326 -8.93 18.96 2.16
C HIS A 326 -8.16 19.30 0.88
N HIS A 327 -8.86 19.38 -0.25
CA HIS A 327 -8.24 19.72 -1.54
C HIS A 327 -7.58 21.10 -1.52
N LEU A 328 -8.25 22.10 -0.95
CA LEU A 328 -7.70 23.45 -0.79
C LEU A 328 -6.45 23.43 0.10
N LEU A 329 -6.46 22.69 1.21
CA LEU A 329 -5.30 22.56 2.08
C LEU A 329 -4.10 21.96 1.34
N GLU A 330 -4.32 20.87 0.59
CA GLU A 330 -3.27 20.22 -0.20
C GLU A 330 -2.70 21.16 -1.28
N GLN A 331 -3.57 21.89 -1.98
CA GLN A 331 -3.16 22.88 -2.97
C GLN A 331 -2.31 23.98 -2.33
N HIS A 332 -2.77 24.57 -1.21
CA HIS A 332 -2.04 25.66 -0.55
C HIS A 332 -0.70 25.17 0.02
N LEU A 333 -0.64 23.95 0.57
CA LEU A 333 0.61 23.33 1.03
C LEU A 333 1.61 23.16 -0.13
N HIS A 334 1.13 22.78 -1.31
CA HIS A 334 1.96 22.69 -2.50
C HIS A 334 2.54 24.06 -2.88
N GLU A 335 1.72 25.11 -2.88
CA GLU A 335 2.14 26.50 -3.15
C GLU A 335 3.22 27.00 -2.16
N VAL A 336 3.02 26.75 -0.86
CA VAL A 336 3.99 27.13 0.19
C VAL A 336 5.33 26.41 -0.03
N ARG A 337 5.29 25.09 -0.26
CA ARG A 337 6.50 24.29 -0.47
C ARG A 337 7.24 24.66 -1.76
N ALA A 338 6.51 24.93 -2.84
CA ALA A 338 7.09 25.41 -4.09
C ALA A 338 7.77 26.78 -3.92
N THR A 339 7.15 27.69 -3.15
CA THR A 339 7.73 29.00 -2.85
C THR A 339 9.03 28.86 -2.04
N ARG A 340 9.05 27.97 -1.03
CA ARG A 340 10.26 27.68 -0.26
C ARG A 340 11.36 27.06 -1.11
N ALA A 341 11.02 26.11 -1.98
CA ALA A 341 12.00 25.48 -2.88
C ALA A 341 12.66 26.52 -3.80
N ARG A 342 11.87 27.41 -4.41
CA ARG A 342 12.40 28.51 -5.23
C ARG A 342 13.30 29.46 -4.44
N ALA A 343 12.94 29.77 -3.19
CA ALA A 343 13.78 30.61 -2.34
C ALA A 343 15.14 29.95 -2.06
N LEU A 344 15.15 28.64 -1.78
CA LEU A 344 16.38 27.86 -1.59
C LEU A 344 17.24 27.77 -2.86
N GLU A 345 16.62 27.62 -4.03
CA GLU A 345 17.31 27.62 -5.32
C GLU A 345 18.00 28.97 -5.58
N LEU A 346 17.30 30.08 -5.34
CA LEU A 346 17.86 31.43 -5.47
C LEU A 346 19.01 31.70 -4.49
N GLU A 347 18.91 31.19 -3.26
CA GLU A 347 19.99 31.26 -2.27
C GLU A 347 21.21 30.40 -2.66
N ALA A 348 20.99 29.26 -3.32
CA ALA A 348 22.06 28.38 -3.81
C ALA A 348 22.74 28.91 -5.08
N GLU A 349 22.02 29.65 -5.92
CA GLU A 349 22.52 30.27 -7.14
C GLU A 349 23.26 31.60 -6.87
N ALA A 350 23.04 32.23 -5.72
CA ALA A 350 23.76 33.43 -5.32
C ALA A 350 25.27 33.16 -5.21
N ASP A 351 26.08 33.91 -5.96
CA ASP A 351 27.54 33.79 -5.94
C ASP A 351 28.06 34.02 -4.50
N PRO A 352 28.71 33.03 -3.88
CA PRO A 352 29.27 33.16 -2.53
C PRO A 352 30.20 34.37 -2.37
N TYR A 353 30.85 34.80 -3.45
CA TYR A 353 31.71 35.97 -3.48
C TYR A 353 30.91 37.28 -3.46
N GLU A 354 29.78 37.34 -4.18
CA GLU A 354 28.93 38.53 -4.24
C GLU A 354 28.21 38.76 -2.90
N VAL A 355 27.74 37.70 -2.25
CA VAL A 355 27.15 37.74 -0.89
C VAL A 355 28.17 38.18 0.16
N GLN A 356 29.43 37.71 0.07
CA GLN A 356 30.52 38.16 0.93
C GLN A 356 30.90 39.63 0.66
N ALA A 357 30.97 40.03 -0.61
CA ALA A 357 31.27 41.40 -1.01
C ALA A 357 30.19 42.39 -0.53
N ASP A 358 28.91 42.02 -0.56
CA ASP A 358 27.81 42.85 -0.04
C ASP A 358 27.85 42.99 1.48
N ARG A 359 28.18 41.91 2.21
CA ARG A 359 28.40 41.98 3.67
C ARG A 359 29.55 42.91 4.02
N VAL A 360 30.67 42.81 3.29
CA VAL A 360 31.81 43.72 3.46
C VAL A 360 31.43 45.16 3.13
N ARG A 361 30.70 45.39 2.02
CA ARG A 361 30.20 46.73 1.64
C ARG A 361 29.27 47.34 2.69
N ALA A 362 28.37 46.54 3.28
CA ALA A 362 27.43 46.97 4.30
C ALA A 362 28.13 47.35 5.62
N VAL A 363 29.16 46.60 6.03
CA VAL A 363 29.97 46.92 7.22
C VAL A 363 30.88 48.12 6.98
N MET A 364 31.40 48.27 5.76
CA MET A 364 32.34 49.34 5.41
C MET A 364 31.68 50.70 5.21
N ASN A 365 30.34 50.80 5.27
CA ASN A 365 29.59 52.05 5.08
C ASN A 365 30.07 52.85 3.85
N TRP A 366 30.41 52.14 2.76
CA TRP A 366 30.79 52.80 1.51
C TRP A 366 29.53 53.39 0.87
N SER A 367 29.22 54.61 1.29
CA SER A 367 28.43 55.52 0.49
C SER A 367 29.26 55.77 -0.77
N LEU A 368 28.91 55.08 -1.86
CA LEU A 368 29.37 55.46 -3.19
C LEU A 368 29.14 56.97 -3.31
N PRO A 369 30.17 57.77 -3.66
CA PRO A 369 29.96 59.18 -3.90
C PRO A 369 28.88 59.30 -4.97
N THR A 370 27.76 59.91 -4.62
CA THR A 370 26.79 60.39 -5.58
C THR A 370 27.58 61.11 -6.67
N ARG A 371 27.63 60.54 -7.87
CA ARG A 371 28.18 61.22 -9.04
C ARG A 371 27.31 62.46 -9.24
N HIS A 372 27.73 63.58 -8.66
CA HIS A 372 27.22 64.88 -9.05
C HIS A 372 27.49 65.01 -10.55
N PRO A 373 26.45 65.28 -11.37
CA PRO A 373 26.67 65.58 -12.78
C PRO A 373 27.57 66.82 -12.83
N LYS A 374 28.74 66.69 -13.48
CA LYS A 374 29.64 67.83 -13.73
C LYS A 374 28.86 68.92 -14.46
N PRO A 375 28.74 70.14 -13.92
CA PRO A 375 28.21 71.25 -14.68
C PRO A 375 29.28 71.71 -15.67
N GLY A 376 28.90 71.82 -16.94
CA GLY A 376 29.69 72.56 -17.93
C GLY A 376 30.43 71.69 -18.94
N LEU A 377 29.71 71.19 -19.93
CA LEU A 377 30.18 71.14 -21.31
C LEU A 377 29.02 71.63 -22.18
N ARG A 378 29.07 72.92 -22.52
CA ARG A 378 28.17 73.53 -23.50
C ARG A 378 28.37 72.79 -24.84
N PRO A 379 27.30 72.36 -25.52
CA PRO A 379 27.44 71.94 -26.91
C PRO A 379 27.84 73.18 -27.73
N LYS A 380 28.94 73.07 -28.47
CA LYS A 380 29.27 73.99 -29.55
C LYS A 380 28.16 73.89 -30.59
N LEU A 381 27.38 74.95 -30.73
CA LEU A 381 26.66 75.26 -31.95
C LEU A 381 27.70 75.39 -33.06
N LEU A 382 27.65 74.48 -34.04
CA LEU A 382 28.18 74.69 -35.37
C LEU A 382 26.96 74.72 -36.30
N CYS A 383 26.75 75.92 -36.85
CA CYS A 383 25.89 76.18 -37.97
C CYS A 383 26.45 75.55 -39.26
N ASP A 384 25.59 75.59 -40.28
CA ASP A 384 25.87 75.52 -41.73
C ASP A 384 25.79 74.14 -42.38
N SER A 385 24.59 73.77 -42.86
CA SER A 385 24.18 73.93 -44.27
C SER A 385 22.78 73.42 -44.51
#